data_AF-A0A931U7P4-F1
#
_entry.id   AF-A0A931U7P4-F1
#
_cell.length_a   1.000
_cell.length_b   1.000
_cell.length_c   1.000
_cell.angle_alpha   90.00
_cell.angle_beta   90.00
_cell.angle_gamma   90.00
#
_symmetry.space_group_name_H-M   'P 1'
#
loop_
_entity.id
_entity.type
_entity.pdbx_description
1 polymer ?
#
loop_
_entity_poly.entity_id
_entity_poly.type
_entity_poly.pdbx_seq_one_letter_code
_entity_poly.pdbx_strand_id
1 'polypeptide(L)'
;MKSGGFWKQILPDLVSQFSLGKDLTATSKTGDWEKGLIKAIKKMDTDEFNLFLAQVVIKASSKQIMGVDLTAQVKALKDLRK
;
A
#
# COMPACT_ATOMS: atom_id res chain seq x y z
N MET A 1 5.95 9.21 -3.55
CA MET A 1 5.02 9.39 -2.42
C MET A 1 5.82 9.83 -1.19
N LYS A 2 5.60 11.02 -0.62
CA LYS A 2 6.33 11.46 0.59
C LYS A 2 5.55 11.09 1.85
N SER A 3 5.68 9.84 2.28
CA SER A 3 4.92 9.31 3.42
C SER A 3 5.54 8.01 3.94
N GLY A 4 6.88 7.95 4.01
CA GLY A 4 7.59 6.79 4.55
C GLY A 4 7.12 6.37 5.95
N GLY A 5 6.59 7.30 6.75
CA GLY A 5 5.98 7.01 8.06
C GLY A 5 4.62 6.31 7.99
N PHE A 6 3.78 6.60 6.98
CA PHE A 6 2.50 5.94 6.76
C PHE A 6 2.70 4.46 6.43
N TRP A 7 3.51 4.22 5.40
CA TRP A 7 3.72 2.87 4.89
C TRP A 7 4.51 2.00 5.87
N LYS A 8 5.45 2.56 6.64
CA LYS A 8 6.10 1.81 7.74
C LYS A 8 5.11 1.25 8.76
N GLN A 9 3.97 1.93 8.99
CA GLN A 9 2.98 1.50 9.98
C GLN A 9 1.98 0.47 9.44
N ILE A 10 1.66 0.51 8.15
CA ILE A 10 0.62 -0.34 7.57
C ILE A 10 1.15 -1.47 6.68
N LEU A 11 2.33 -1.31 6.08
CA LEU A 11 2.91 -2.27 5.12
C LEU A 11 3.15 -3.66 5.75
N PRO A 12 3.65 -3.79 7.01
CA PRO A 12 3.78 -5.11 7.65
C PRO A 12 2.44 -5.87 7.76
N ASP A 13 1.37 -5.15 8.08
CA ASP A 13 0.03 -5.72 8.24
C ASP A 13 -0.59 -6.07 6.88
N LEU A 14 -0.26 -5.34 5.81
CA LEU A 14 -0.72 -5.65 4.45
C LEU A 14 0.02 -6.85 3.84
N VAL A 15 1.32 -6.95 4.08
CA VAL A 15 2.19 -8.02 3.56
C VAL A 15 1.86 -9.39 4.17
N SER A 16 1.42 -9.42 5.43
CA SER A 16 1.02 -10.65 6.12
C SER A 16 -0.35 -11.18 5.69
N GLN A 17 -1.22 -10.32 5.16
CA GLN A 17 -2.61 -10.67 4.84
C GLN A 17 -2.90 -10.81 3.35
N PHE A 18 -2.08 -10.21 2.48
CA PHE A 18 -2.24 -10.28 1.03
C PHE A 18 -1.12 -11.11 0.40
N SER A 19 -1.45 -11.89 -0.65
CA SER A 19 -0.49 -12.67 -1.46
C SER A 19 0.58 -11.81 -2.16
N LEU A 20 0.45 -10.48 -2.10
CA LEU A 20 1.48 -9.47 -2.40
C LEU A 20 2.77 -9.66 -1.61
N GLY A 21 2.73 -10.51 -0.58
CA GLY A 21 3.80 -10.81 0.35
C GLY A 21 5.17 -11.01 -0.30
N LYS A 22 5.30 -11.67 -1.45
CA LYS A 22 6.64 -11.96 -2.01
C LYS A 22 7.37 -10.72 -2.57
N ASP A 23 6.68 -9.91 -3.39
CA ASP A 23 7.27 -8.72 -4.03
C ASP A 23 7.47 -7.58 -2.99
N LEU A 24 6.55 -7.45 -2.02
CA LEU A 24 6.64 -6.46 -0.94
C LEU A 24 7.59 -6.86 0.20
N THR A 25 7.70 -8.14 0.57
CA THR A 25 8.66 -8.60 1.60
C THR A 25 10.10 -8.46 1.11
N ALA A 26 10.36 -8.72 -0.17
CA ALA A 26 11.68 -8.54 -0.75
C ALA A 26 12.13 -7.07 -0.74
N THR A 27 11.19 -6.15 -0.98
CA THR A 27 11.46 -4.70 -1.06
C THR A 27 11.38 -3.98 0.29
N SER A 28 10.71 -4.55 1.30
CA SER A 28 10.75 -4.00 2.68
C SER A 28 12.14 -4.13 3.31
N LYS A 29 12.89 -5.19 2.99
CA LYS A 29 14.24 -5.44 3.51
C LYS A 29 15.31 -4.53 2.91
N THR A 30 15.12 -4.03 1.69
CA THR A 30 16.09 -3.17 0.98
C THR A 30 15.81 -1.68 1.15
N GLY A 31 14.74 -1.30 1.87
CA GLY A 31 14.30 0.09 2.00
C GLY A 31 13.58 0.64 0.76
N ASP A 32 13.48 -0.15 -0.32
CA ASP A 32 12.93 0.22 -1.63
C ASP A 32 11.47 -0.23 -1.79
N TRP A 33 10.72 -0.28 -0.67
CA TRP A 33 9.32 -0.75 -0.60
C TRP A 33 8.39 0.01 -1.56
N GLU A 34 8.66 1.29 -1.84
CA GLU A 34 7.88 2.11 -2.77
C GLU A 34 7.92 1.54 -4.19
N LYS A 35 9.08 1.08 -4.67
CA LYS A 35 9.21 0.46 -6.00
C LYS A 35 8.50 -0.88 -6.06
N GLY A 36 8.60 -1.69 -5.00
CA GLY A 36 7.91 -2.96 -4.89
C GLY A 36 6.39 -2.79 -4.92
N LEU A 37 5.90 -1.81 -4.18
CA LEU A 37 4.48 -1.45 -4.13
C LEU A 37 3.96 -0.98 -5.50
N ILE A 38 4.67 -0.07 -6.17
CA ILE A 38 4.30 0.40 -7.51
C ILE A 38 4.25 -0.77 -8.49
N LYS A 39 5.27 -1.64 -8.47
CA LYS A 39 5.33 -2.82 -9.36
C LYS A 39 4.17 -3.77 -9.11
N ALA A 40 3.80 -3.98 -7.85
CA ALA A 40 2.70 -4.86 -7.49
C ALA A 40 1.33 -4.28 -7.91
N ILE A 41 1.09 -3.00 -7.65
CA ILE A 41 -0.15 -2.30 -8.04
C ILE A 41 -0.37 -2.34 -9.56
N LYS A 42 0.70 -2.19 -10.34
CA LYS A 42 0.64 -2.25 -11.82
C LYS A 42 0.33 -3.64 -12.37
N LYS A 43 0.63 -4.70 -11.62
CA LYS A 43 0.36 -6.09 -12.03
C LYS A 43 -1.03 -6.58 -11.67
N MET A 44 -1.65 -6.00 -10.65
CA MET A 44 -2.99 -6.38 -10.20
C MET A 44 -4.00 -6.19 -11.34
N ASP A 45 -5.13 -6.89 -11.28
CA ASP A 45 -6.34 -6.47 -12.02
C ASP A 45 -7.13 -5.41 -11.24
N THR A 46 -8.25 -4.94 -11.79
CA THR A 46 -9.08 -3.90 -11.17
C THR A 46 -9.68 -4.34 -9.84
N ASP A 47 -10.13 -5.60 -9.74
CA ASP A 47 -10.80 -6.13 -8.56
C ASP A 47 -9.80 -6.37 -7.43
N GLU A 48 -8.65 -6.95 -7.75
CA GLU A 48 -7.50 -7.09 -6.85
C GLU A 48 -7.03 -5.75 -6.32
N PHE A 49 -6.97 -4.72 -7.17
CA PHE A 49 -6.60 -3.38 -6.74
C PHE A 49 -7.63 -2.73 -5.84
N ASN A 50 -8.92 -2.90 -6.12
CA ASN A 50 -9.99 -2.40 -5.26
C ASN A 50 -9.95 -3.08 -3.89
N LEU A 51 -9.73 -4.39 -3.84
CA LEU A 51 -9.55 -5.15 -2.59
C LEU A 51 -8.30 -4.69 -1.82
N PHE A 52 -7.19 -4.47 -2.52
CA PHE A 52 -5.97 -3.93 -1.94
C PHE A 52 -6.21 -2.53 -1.33
N LEU A 53 -6.86 -1.64 -2.07
CA LEU A 53 -7.18 -0.28 -1.62
C LEU A 53 -8.08 -0.29 -0.38
N ALA A 54 -9.07 -1.19 -0.35
CA ALA A 54 -9.93 -1.37 0.82
C ALA A 54 -9.13 -1.80 2.05
N GLN A 55 -8.18 -2.74 1.90
CA GLN A 55 -7.29 -3.13 2.99
C GLN A 55 -6.39 -1.99 3.47
N VAL A 56 -5.85 -1.17 2.56
CA VAL A 56 -5.07 0.03 2.92
C VAL A 56 -5.90 0.96 3.80
N VAL A 57 -7.17 1.20 3.44
CA VAL A 57 -8.09 2.04 4.22
C VAL A 57 -8.37 1.41 5.59
N ILE A 58 -8.75 0.13 5.65
CA ILE A 58 -9.04 -0.58 6.90
C ILE A 58 -7.83 -0.52 7.85
N LYS A 59 -6.63 -0.79 7.34
CA LYS A 59 -5.40 -0.78 8.16
C LYS A 59 -5.02 0.61 8.61
N ALA A 60 -5.05 1.60 7.73
CA ALA A 60 -4.80 2.99 8.11
C ALA A 60 -5.77 3.44 9.21
N SER A 61 -7.07 3.16 9.06
CA SER A 61 -8.07 3.45 10.08
C SER A 61 -7.80 2.73 11.40
N SER A 62 -7.37 1.46 11.37
CA SER A 62 -7.02 0.71 12.58
C SER A 62 -5.82 1.31 13.35
N LYS A 63 -4.94 2.04 12.66
CA LYS A 63 -3.82 2.80 13.24
C LYS A 63 -4.17 4.26 13.52
N GLN A 64 -5.45 4.64 13.43
CA GLN A 64 -5.94 6.01 13.56
C GLN A 64 -5.36 7.00 12.53
N ILE A 65 -4.83 6.50 11.41
CA ILE A 65 -4.34 7.34 10.31
C ILE A 65 -5.50 7.63 9.36
N MET A 66 -6.07 8.83 9.47
CA MET A 66 -7.30 9.23 8.79
C MET A 66 -7.20 10.63 8.18
N GLY A 67 -8.25 11.08 7.49
CA GLY A 67 -8.34 12.43 6.95
C GLY A 67 -7.40 12.66 5.76
N VAL A 68 -6.68 13.78 5.77
CA VAL A 68 -5.87 14.24 4.63
C VAL A 68 -4.77 13.25 4.28
N ASP A 69 -4.11 12.66 5.28
CA ASP A 69 -3.00 11.74 5.06
C ASP A 69 -3.44 10.47 4.33
N LEU A 70 -4.52 9.84 4.80
CA LEU A 70 -5.10 8.66 4.14
C LEU A 70 -5.60 9.01 2.73
N THR A 71 -6.28 10.16 2.58
CA THR A 71 -6.82 10.61 1.30
C THR A 71 -5.70 10.82 0.27
N ALA A 72 -4.57 11.41 0.70
CA ALA A 72 -3.41 11.61 -0.15
C ALA A 72 -2.79 10.28 -0.63
N GLN A 73 -2.70 9.27 0.25
CA GLN A 73 -2.19 7.95 -0.14
C GLN A 73 -3.13 7.23 -1.09
N VAL A 74 -4.43 7.21 -0.79
CA VAL A 74 -5.44 6.60 -1.67
C VAL A 74 -5.44 7.24 -3.06
N LYS A 75 -5.35 8.57 -3.12
CA LYS A 75 -5.25 9.28 -4.40
C LYS A 75 -3.98 8.90 -5.15
N ALA A 76 -2.82 8.89 -4.48
CA ALA A 76 -1.56 8.50 -5.10
C ALA A 76 -1.61 7.07 -5.66
N LEU A 77 -2.22 6.12 -4.95
CA LEU A 77 -2.40 4.74 -5.42
C LEU A 77 -3.29 4.67 -6.67
N LYS A 78 -4.39 5.45 -6.70
CA LYS A 78 -5.28 5.53 -7.86
C LYS A 78 -4.60 6.17 -9.07
N ASP A 79 -3.79 7.20 -8.85
CA ASP A 79 -3.06 7.87 -9.94
C ASP A 79 -1.97 6.98 -10.55
N LEU A 80 -1.43 5.99 -9.81
CA LEU A 80 -0.50 4.98 -10.37
C LEU A 80 -1.14 4.00 -11.36
N ARG A 81 -2.48 3.96 -11.41
CA ARG A 81 -3.28 3.11 -12.29
C ARG A 81 -3.81 3.81 -13.54
N LYS A 82 -3.67 5.13 -13.62
CA LYS A 82 -3.95 5.90 -14.84
C LYS A 82 -2.79 5.74 -15.81
#